data_AF-A0A958AF25-F1
#
_entry.id   AF-A0A958AF25-F1
#
_cell.length_a   1.000
_cell.length_b   1.000
_cell.length_c   1.000
_cell.angle_alpha   90.00
_cell.angle_beta   90.00
_cell.angle_gamma   90.00
#
_symmetry.space_group_name_H-M   'P 1'
#
loop_
_entity.id
_entity.type
_entity.pdbx_description
1 polymer ?
#
loop_
_entity_poly.entity_id
_entity_poly.type
_entity_poly.pdbx_seq_one_letter_code
_entity_poly.pdbx_strand_id
1 'polypeptide(L)' 'VIVLWATGAGSLLPLLATKVGIDPTVVSGPVMSTLVDATGLFIYFNIARLVLGV' A
#
# COMPACT_ATOMS: atom_id res chain seq x y z
N VAL A 1 -2.08 10.43 6.15
CA VAL A 1 -2.88 9.45 5.36
C VAL A 1 -2.00 8.33 4.81
N ILE A 2 -0.96 8.65 4.04
CA ILE A 2 -0.07 7.63 3.42
C ILE A 2 0.56 6.70 4.46
N VAL A 3 1.05 7.23 5.58
CA VAL A 3 1.63 6.40 6.67
C VAL A 3 0.59 5.43 7.26
N LEU A 4 -0.63 5.88 7.53
CA LEU A 4 -1.72 5.02 8.01
C LEU A 4 -2.05 3.92 7.02
N TRP A 5 -2.12 4.26 5.73
CA TRP A 5 -2.32 3.30 4.65
C TRP A 5 -1.18 2.28 4.58
N ALA A 6 0.07 2.73 4.63
CA ALA A 6 1.24 1.86 4.57
C ALA A 6 1.29 0.88 5.76
N THR A 7 0.99 1.34 6.98
CA THR A 7 0.92 0.47 8.17
C THR A 7 -0.25 -0.53 8.09
N GLY A 8 -1.40 -0.09 7.58
CA GLY A 8 -2.55 -0.97 7.33
C GLY A 8 -2.25 -2.03 6.28
N ALA A 9 -1.73 -1.62 5.12
CA ALA A 9 -1.32 -2.52 4.06
C ALA A 9 -0.22 -3.48 4.53
N GLY A 10 0.81 -2.99 5.24
CA GLY A 10 1.91 -3.81 5.74
C GLY A 10 1.50 -4.84 6.78
N SER A 11 0.40 -4.63 7.51
CA SER A 11 -0.14 -5.64 8.43
C SER A 11 -1.13 -6.60 7.77
N LEU A 12 -1.92 -6.15 6.79
CA LEU A 12 -2.97 -6.94 6.15
C LEU A 12 -2.47 -7.79 4.97
N LEU A 13 -1.55 -7.28 4.13
CA LEU A 13 -1.04 -7.99 2.95
C LEU A 13 -0.37 -9.33 3.30
N PRO A 14 0.53 -9.41 4.30
CA PRO A 14 1.16 -10.68 4.67
C PRO A 14 0.14 -11.68 5.20
N LEU A 15 -0.86 -11.23 5.98
CA LEU A 15 -1.93 -12.09 6.50
C LEU A 15 -2.80 -12.66 5.38
N LEU A 16 -3.11 -11.86 4.36
CA LEU A 16 -3.84 -12.30 3.17
C LEU A 16 -2.99 -13.25 2.32
N ALA A 17 -1.70 -12.95 2.14
CA ALA A 17 -0.78 -13.81 1.40
C ALA A 17 -0.75 -15.23 1.99
N THR A 18 -0.58 -15.35 3.31
CA THR A 18 -0.61 -16.64 4.00
C THR A 18 -1.95 -17.37 3.82
N LYS A 19 -3.07 -16.64 3.79
CA LYS A 19 -4.41 -17.24 3.56
C LYS A 19 -4.60 -17.78 2.14
N VAL A 20 -3.96 -17.18 1.14
CA VAL A 20 -4.05 -17.62 -0.27
C VAL A 20 -2.92 -18.62 -0.61
N GLY A 21 -2.06 -18.98 0.36
CA GLY A 21 -0.96 -19.92 0.17
C GLY A 21 0.27 -19.31 -0.50
N ILE A 22 0.36 -17.98 -0.54
CA ILE A 22 1.53 -17.24 -1.05
C ILE A 22 2.51 -17.03 0.11
N ASP A 23 3.80 -17.19 -0.17
CA ASP A 23 4.86 -16.95 0.82
C ASP A 23 4.88 -15.48 1.27
N PRO A 24 4.59 -15.19 2.56
CA PRO A 24 4.56 -13.83 3.10
C PRO A 24 5.92 -13.14 3.04
N THR A 25 7.02 -13.89 2.94
CA THR A 25 8.38 -13.35 2.81
C THR A 25 8.57 -12.62 1.48
N VAL A 26 7.97 -13.14 0.40
CA VAL A 26 7.99 -12.52 -0.93
C VAL A 26 7.13 -11.25 -0.96
N VAL A 27 6.00 -11.28 -0.25
CA VAL A 27 5.04 -10.16 -0.21
C VAL A 27 5.54 -9.01 0.66
N SER A 28 6.21 -9.31 1.78
CA SER A 28 6.78 -8.31 2.71
C SER A 28 8.04 -7.60 2.19
N GLY A 29 8.68 -8.15 1.14
CA GLY A 29 9.79 -7.52 0.45
C GLY A 29 9.34 -6.59 -0.69
N PRO A 30 9.72 -6.85 -1.95
CA PRO A 30 9.56 -5.91 -3.07
C PRO A 30 8.09 -5.64 -3.47
N VAL A 31 7.16 -6.55 -3.14
CA VAL A 31 5.73 -6.37 -3.47
C VAL A 31 5.11 -5.30 -2.57
N MET A 32 5.43 -5.29 -1.28
CA MET A 32 4.86 -4.30 -0.35
C MET A 32 5.33 -2.88 -0.70
N SER A 33 6.62 -2.67 -0.97
CA SER A 33 7.14 -1.34 -1.29
C SER A 33 6.54 -0.78 -2.59
N THR A 34 6.45 -1.60 -3.64
CA THR A 34 5.87 -1.18 -4.92
C THR A 34 4.39 -0.87 -4.82
N LEU A 35 3.64 -1.67 -4.05
CA LEU A 35 2.22 -1.43 -3.83
C LEU A 35 1.99 -0.14 -3.03
N VAL A 36 2.74 0.07 -1.95
CA VAL A 36 2.66 1.29 -1.13
C VAL A 36 3.08 2.53 -1.94
N ASP A 37 4.09 2.43 -2.81
CA ASP A 37 4.49 3.55 -3.67
C ASP A 37 3.39 3.93 -4.68
N ALA A 38 2.85 2.95 -5.42
CA ALA A 38 1.83 3.21 -6.42
C ALA A 38 0.54 3.77 -5.80
N THR A 39 0.08 3.14 -4.71
CA THR A 39 -1.14 3.57 -4.00
C THR A 39 -0.92 4.86 -3.20
N GLY A 40 0.27 5.07 -2.66
CA GLY A 40 0.65 6.30 -1.97
C GLY A 40 0.67 7.50 -2.90
N LEU A 41 1.23 7.34 -4.11
CA LEU A 41 1.16 8.37 -5.16
C LEU A 41 -0.29 8.63 -5.59
N PHE A 42 -1.11 7.59 -5.72
CA PHE A 42 -2.52 7.77 -6.05
C PHE A 42 -3.24 8.60 -4.98
N ILE A 43 -3.04 8.29 -3.70
CA ILE A 43 -3.59 9.07 -2.57
C ILE A 43 -3.06 10.49 -2.59
N TYR A 44 -1.75 10.67 -2.80
CA TYR A 44 -1.11 11.99 -2.84
C TYR A 44 -1.71 12.86 -3.94
N PHE A 45 -1.80 12.36 -5.18
CA PHE A 45 -2.36 13.12 -6.29
C PHE A 45 -3.86 13.37 -6.13
N ASN A 46 -4.62 12.45 -5.54
CA ASN A 46 -6.03 12.72 -5.22
C ASN A 46 -6.18 13.84 -4.18
N ILE A 47 -5.34 13.87 -3.15
CA ILE A 47 -5.34 14.97 -2.18
C ILE A 47 -4.91 16.27 -2.86
N ALA A 48 -3.85 16.24 -3.66
CA ALA A 48 -3.40 17.40 -4.42
C ALA A 48 -4.50 17.93 -5.33
N ARG A 49 -5.24 17.03 -6.00
CA ARG A 49 -6.39 17.33 -6.84
C ARG A 49 -7.50 18.04 -6.05
N LEU A 50 -7.85 17.51 -4.87
CA LEU A 50 -8.88 18.07 -4.00
C LEU A 50 -8.50 19.44 -3.43
N VAL A 51 -7.21 19.64 -3.14
CA VAL A 51 -6.67 20.89 -2.58
C VAL A 51 -6.49 21.96 -3.66
N LEU A 52 -5.97 21.58 -4.84
CA LEU A 52 -5.72 22.51 -5.95
C LEU A 52 -6.95 22.73 -6.84
N GLY A 53 -7.99 21.89 -6.71
CA GLY A 53 -9.25 22.00 -7.46
C GLY A 53 -9.15 21.63 -8.95
N VAL A 54 -8.20 20.77 -9.32
CA VAL A 54 -7.97 20.30 -10.71
C VAL A 54 -8.67 18.97 -10.97
#